data_AF-A0A554JFD1-F1
#
_entry.id   AF-A0A554JFD1-F1
#
_cell.length_a   1.000
_cell.length_b   1.000
_cell.length_c   1.000
_cell.angle_alpha   90.00
_cell.angle_beta   90.00
_cell.angle_gamma   90.00
#
_symmetry.space_group_name_H-M   'P 1'
#
loop_
_entity.id
_entity.type
_entity.pdbx_description
1 polymer ?
#
loop_
_entity_poly.entity_id
_entity_poly.type
_entity_poly.pdbx_seq_one_letter_code
_entity_poly.pdbx_strand_id
1 'polypeptide(L)'
;MKKNKGFTLIELLVVIAIIGILSSVVLASLNSTRTRARDARRVADIKQIQVALELYFDTNGEYPDTVLALVAPGHIATEPRDPSTAASYPYNNFSD
;
A
#
# COMPACT_ATOMS: atom_id res chain seq x y z
N MET A 1 11.50 -22.91 -53.39
CA MET A 1 10.31 -22.11 -53.05
C MET A 1 9.97 -22.32 -51.58
N LYS A 2 10.12 -21.29 -50.74
CA LYS A 2 9.67 -21.35 -49.33
C LYS A 2 8.15 -21.14 -49.32
N LYS A 3 7.38 -22.13 -48.86
CA LYS A 3 5.94 -21.99 -48.65
C LYS A 3 5.72 -21.11 -47.42
N ASN A 4 5.26 -19.89 -47.61
CA ASN A 4 4.79 -19.05 -46.51
C ASN A 4 3.51 -19.68 -45.96
N LYS A 5 3.56 -20.22 -44.74
CA LYS A 5 2.38 -20.69 -44.03
C LYS A 5 1.63 -19.46 -43.50
N GLY A 6 0.41 -19.25 -43.98
CA GLY A 6 -0.50 -18.23 -43.44
C GLY A 6 -1.09 -18.68 -42.12
N PHE A 7 -1.47 -17.73 -41.27
CA PHE A 7 -2.17 -17.97 -40.02
C PHE A 7 -3.64 -18.30 -40.30
N THR A 8 -4.19 -19.30 -39.62
CA THR A 8 -5.60 -19.68 -39.75
C THR A 8 -6.47 -18.90 -38.77
N LEU A 9 -7.74 -18.71 -39.12
CA LEU A 9 -8.71 -18.04 -38.24
C LEU A 9 -8.93 -18.78 -36.92
N ILE A 10 -8.84 -20.12 -36.94
CA ILE A 10 -8.98 -20.94 -35.72
C ILE A 10 -7.80 -20.77 -34.78
N GLU A 11 -6.57 -20.64 -35.31
CA GLU A 11 -5.40 -20.34 -34.49
C GLU A 11 -5.55 -18.98 -33.79
N LEU A 12 -6.10 -17.97 -34.48
CA LEU A 12 -6.34 -16.66 -33.87
C LEU A 12 -7.43 -16.71 -32.79
N LEU A 13 -8.50 -17.45 -33.06
CA LEU A 13 -9.62 -17.60 -32.13
C LEU A 13 -9.21 -18.28 -30.83
N VAL A 14 -8.40 -19.34 -30.91
CA VAL A 14 -7.91 -20.05 -29.71
C VAL A 14 -7.00 -19.14 -28.88
N VAL A 15 -6.15 -18.33 -29.52
CA VAL A 15 -5.24 -17.41 -28.81
C VAL A 15 -6.00 -16.36 -28.00
N ILE A 16 -7.01 -15.69 -28.59
CA ILE A 16 -7.79 -14.69 -27.86
C ILE A 16 -8.61 -15.32 -26.73
N ALA A 17 -9.08 -16.56 -26.90
CA ALA A 17 -9.79 -17.30 -25.85
C ALA A 17 -8.86 -17.58 -24.66
N ILE A 18 -7.64 -18.05 -24.91
CA ILE A 18 -6.63 -18.29 -23.85
C ILE A 18 -6.26 -16.96 -23.15
N ILE A 19 -6.01 -15.89 -23.90
CA ILE A 19 -5.70 -14.56 -23.32
C ILE A 19 -6.87 -14.08 -22.45
N GLY A 20 -8.11 -14.26 -22.89
CA GLY A 20 -9.30 -13.88 -22.12
C GLY A 20 -9.40 -14.61 -20.78
N ILE A 21 -9.19 -15.94 -20.79
CA ILE A 21 -9.20 -16.77 -19.58
C ILE A 21 -8.09 -16.31 -18.62
N LEU A 22 -6.84 -16.22 -19.09
CA LEU A 22 -5.72 -15.81 -18.25
C LEU A 22 -5.92 -14.40 -17.68
N SER A 23 -6.39 -13.45 -18.49
CA SER A 23 -6.64 -12.08 -18.07
C SER A 23 -7.72 -11.99 -16.98
N SER A 24 -8.79 -12.78 -17.09
CA SER A 24 -9.86 -12.81 -16.08
C SER A 24 -9.36 -13.28 -14.70
N VAL A 25 -8.51 -14.30 -14.67
CA VAL A 25 -7.92 -14.84 -13.43
C VAL A 25 -6.99 -13.80 -12.79
N VAL A 26 -6.17 -13.14 -13.60
CA VAL A 26 -5.29 -12.05 -13.13
C VAL A 26 -6.12 -10.94 -12.51
N LEU A 27 -7.17 -10.45 -13.18
CA LEU A 27 -8.03 -9.39 -12.66
C LEU A 27 -8.70 -9.75 -11.34
N ALA A 28 -9.20 -10.98 -11.20
CA ALA A 28 -9.80 -11.47 -9.95
C ALA A 28 -8.78 -11.45 -8.79
N SER A 29 -7.51 -11.77 -9.06
CA SER A 29 -6.46 -11.79 -8.03
C SER A 29 -6.09 -10.38 -7.51
N LEU A 30 -6.19 -9.35 -8.36
CA LEU A 30 -5.72 -7.98 -8.05
C LEU A 30 -6.47 -7.33 -6.87
N ASN A 31 -7.75 -7.63 -6.69
CA ASN A 31 -8.54 -7.05 -5.60
C ASN A 31 -8.02 -7.47 -4.22
N SER A 32 -7.61 -8.74 -4.10
CA SER A 32 -7.01 -9.27 -2.87
C SER A 32 -5.62 -8.66 -2.61
N THR A 33 -4.80 -8.55 -3.64
CA THR A 33 -3.45 -7.96 -3.56
C THR A 33 -3.49 -6.49 -3.15
N ARG A 34 -4.42 -5.70 -3.70
CA ARG A 34 -4.59 -4.29 -3.32
C ARG A 34 -4.95 -4.14 -1.84
N THR A 35 -5.81 -5.02 -1.32
CA THR A 35 -6.20 -4.98 0.10
C THR A 35 -5.03 -5.32 1.01
N ARG A 36 -4.30 -6.40 0.71
CA ARG A 36 -3.08 -6.76 1.44
C ARG A 36 -2.00 -5.66 1.39
N ALA A 37 -1.85 -4.98 0.25
CA ALA A 37 -0.91 -3.86 0.12
C ALA A 37 -1.29 -2.68 1.01
N ARG A 38 -2.59 -2.34 1.11
CA ARG A 38 -3.07 -1.30 2.04
C ARG A 38 -2.82 -1.68 3.49
N ASP A 39 -3.06 -2.94 3.86
CA ASP A 39 -2.83 -3.41 5.22
C ASP A 39 -1.35 -3.43 5.58
N ALA A 40 -0.49 -3.90 4.67
CA ALA A 40 0.96 -3.83 4.83
C ALA A 40 1.45 -2.37 5.00
N ARG A 41 0.86 -1.42 4.25
CA ARG A 41 1.17 0.00 4.40
C ARG A 41 0.75 0.53 5.78
N ARG A 42 -0.45 0.20 6.25
CA ARG A 42 -0.93 0.60 7.60
C ARG A 42 -0.02 0.09 8.71
N VAL A 43 0.42 -1.16 8.63
CA VAL A 43 1.36 -1.74 9.60
C VAL A 43 2.69 -0.99 9.58
N ALA A 44 3.21 -0.67 8.39
CA ALA A 44 4.45 0.10 8.26
C ALA A 44 4.30 1.54 8.82
N ASP A 45 3.16 2.19 8.55
CA ASP A 45 2.85 3.53 9.04
C ASP A 45 2.80 3.57 10.58
N ILE A 46 2.09 2.62 11.22
CA ILE A 46 2.01 2.52 12.69
C ILE A 46 3.40 2.30 13.28
N LYS A 47 4.21 1.42 12.69
CA LYS A 47 5.57 1.17 13.14
C LYS A 47 6.46 2.42 13.02
N GLN A 48 6.28 3.21 11.97
CA GLN A 48 6.99 4.47 11.79
C GLN A 48 6.59 5.50 12.86
N ILE A 49 5.30 5.58 13.19
CA ILE A 49 4.80 6.45 14.27
C ILE A 49 5.38 5.99 15.61
N GLN A 50 5.38 4.69 15.91
CA GLN A 50 5.96 4.16 17.14
C GLN A 50 7.43 4.57 17.32
N VAL A 51 8.26 4.39 16.29
CA VAL A 51 9.68 4.78 16.35
C VAL A 51 9.83 6.29 16.56
N ALA A 52 8.99 7.09 15.92
CA ALA A 52 9.01 8.54 16.11
C ALA A 52 8.58 8.96 17.52
N LEU A 53 7.60 8.27 18.12
CA LEU A 53 7.18 8.48 19.51
C LEU A 53 8.31 8.16 20.50
N GLU A 54 9.01 7.04 20.30
CA GLU A 54 10.17 6.65 21.13
C GLU A 54 11.28 7.70 21.04
N LEU A 55 11.63 8.15 19.83
CA LEU A 55 12.64 9.20 19.64
C LEU A 55 12.22 10.54 20.27
N TYR A 56 10.92 10.85 20.25
CA TYR A 56 10.40 12.09 20.84
C TYR A 56 10.51 12.03 22.36
N PHE A 57 10.16 10.88 22.95
CA PHE A 57 10.31 10.64 24.38
C PHE A 57 11.78 10.74 24.82
N ASP A 58 12.72 10.17 24.04
CA ASP A 58 14.15 10.28 24.33
C ASP A 58 14.65 11.74 24.36
N THR A 59 14.03 12.62 23.58
CA THR A 59 14.41 14.04 23.48
C THR A 59 13.71 14.92 24.52
N ASN A 60 12.44 14.66 24.81
CA ASN A 60 11.57 15.56 25.59
C ASN A 60 11.18 15.00 26.97
N GLY A 61 11.41 13.71 27.23
CA GLY A 61 11.07 13.04 28.48
C GLY A 61 9.56 12.73 28.64
N GLU A 62 8.74 13.04 27.64
CA GLU A 62 7.31 12.81 27.60
C GLU A 62 6.86 12.43 26.19
N TYR A 63 5.69 11.78 26.09
CA TYR A 63 5.08 11.50 24.79
C TYR A 63 4.31 12.73 24.29
N PRO A 64 4.28 12.97 22.96
CA PRO A 64 3.54 14.10 22.41
C PRO A 64 2.03 13.86 22.51
N ASP A 65 1.24 14.93 22.53
CA ASP A 65 -0.23 14.85 22.54
C ASP A 65 -0.84 14.52 21.17
N THR A 66 -0.12 14.79 20.09
CA THR A 66 -0.59 14.58 18.71
C THR A 66 0.52 14.06 17.80
N VAL A 67 0.15 13.33 16.75
CA VAL A 67 1.11 12.84 15.72
C VAL A 67 1.77 14.01 14.98
N LEU A 68 1.08 15.16 14.85
CA LEU A 68 1.63 16.35 14.20
C LEU A 68 2.88 16.89 14.92
N ALA A 69 2.95 16.72 16.25
CA ALA A 69 4.12 17.12 17.03
C ALA A 69 5.37 16.27 16.76
N LEU A 70 5.24 15.12 16.07
CA LEU A 70 6.38 14.32 15.60
C LEU A 70 6.99 14.86 14.30
N VAL A 71 6.24 15.63 13.53
CA VAL A 71 6.68 16.15 12.22
C VAL A 71 7.59 17.37 12.40
N ALA A 72 7.21 18.32 13.27
CA ALA A 72 7.92 19.58 13.43
C ALA A 72 9.39 19.43 13.95
N PRO A 73 9.70 18.54 14.91
CA PRO A 73 11.06 18.27 15.33
C PRO A 73 11.76 17.23 14.44
N GLY A 74 11.18 16.87 13.27
CA GLY A 74 11.81 16.01 12.27
C GLY A 74 11.92 14.53 12.65
N HIS A 75 11.16 14.07 13.64
CA HIS A 75 11.17 12.67 14.08
C HIS A 75 10.48 11.75 13.06
N ILE A 76 9.62 12.34 12.22
CA ILE A 76 9.04 11.70 11.04
C ILE A 76 8.97 12.72 9.89
N ALA A 77 9.28 12.28 8.66
CA ALA A 77 9.35 13.18 7.51
C ALA A 77 7.98 13.79 7.12
N THR A 78 6.93 12.99 7.21
CA THR A 78 5.53 13.38 6.99
C THR A 78 4.63 12.51 7.83
N GLU A 79 3.49 13.04 8.25
CA GLU A 79 2.48 12.27 8.96
C GLU A 79 1.91 11.16 8.05
N PRO A 80 2.03 9.87 8.45
CA PRO A 80 1.42 8.79 7.69
C PRO A 80 -0.11 8.90 7.74
N ARG A 81 -0.75 8.64 6.59
CA ARG A 81 -2.21 8.70 6.44
C ARG A 81 -2.74 7.38 5.93
N ASP A 82 -3.94 7.02 6.37
CA ASP A 82 -4.57 5.77 5.98
C ASP A 82 -4.73 5.71 4.44
N PRO A 83 -4.25 4.63 3.80
CA PRO A 83 -4.22 4.52 2.33
C PRO A 83 -5.61 4.34 1.68
N SER A 84 -6.68 4.21 2.47
CA SER A 84 -8.05 4.09 1.96
C SER A 84 -8.88 5.37 2.10
N THR A 85 -8.64 6.15 3.16
CA THR A 85 -9.43 7.34 3.51
C THR A 85 -8.61 8.63 3.45
N ALA A 86 -7.28 8.53 3.37
CA ALA A 86 -6.35 9.64 3.56
C ALA A 86 -6.50 10.37 4.91
N ALA A 87 -7.18 9.75 5.88
CA ALA A 87 -7.30 10.27 7.23
C ALA A 87 -6.01 10.05 8.03
N SER A 88 -5.75 10.95 8.97
CA SER A 88 -4.71 10.74 9.98
C SER A 88 -5.07 9.57 10.89
N TYR A 89 -4.07 8.85 11.37
CA TYR A 89 -4.29 7.81 12.37
C TYR A 89 -4.69 8.46 13.71
N PRO A 90 -5.81 8.05 14.33
CA PRO A 90 -6.22 8.60 15.61
C PRO A 90 -5.18 8.23 16.67
N TYR A 91 -4.66 9.25 17.33
CA TYR A 91 -3.73 9.12 18.44
C TYR A 91 -4.09 10.20 19.45
N ASN A 92 -4.26 9.76 20.69
CA ASN A 92 -4.49 10.60 21.84
C ASN A 92 -3.52 10.14 22.92
N ASN A 93 -2.69 11.06 23.38
CA ASN A 93 -1.97 10.86 24.63
C ASN A 93 -3.03 10.93 25.74
N PHE A 94 -3.23 9.84 26.49
CA PHE A 94 -4.17 9.81 27.61
C PHE A 94 -3.57 10.51 28.84
N SER A 95 -3.11 11.74 28.66
CA SER A 95 -2.66 12.62 29.73
C SER A 95 -3.90 13.18 30.45
N ASP A 96 -4.35 12.47 31.49
CA ASP A 96 -5.29 12.98 32.49
C ASP A 96 -4.69 14.14 33.30
#